data_AF-A0A354BGM5-F1
#
_entry.id   AF-A0A354BGM5-F1
#
_cell.length_a   1.000
_cell.length_b   1.000
_cell.length_c   1.000
_cell.angle_alpha   90.00
_cell.angle_beta   90.00
_cell.angle_gamma   90.00
#
_symmetry.space_group_name_H-M   'P 1'
#
loop_
_entity.id
_entity.type
_entity.pdbx_description
1 polymer ?
#
loop_
_entity_poly.entity_id
_entity_poly.type
_entity_poly.pdbx_seq_one_letter_code
_entity_poly.pdbx_strand_id
1 'polypeptide(L)'
;EAPLCRNCNACTEACPQKIDVREGVWKAVFGDFKSVSEMFMDCVMCGMCTPVCIADIAPNLVALYVSRAQGAHFSEKPVGLDTRIKEIQDGIYTDEWAKILKMNEKELAAHCATVK
;
A
#
# COMPACT_ATOMS: atom_id res chain seq x y z
N GLU A 1 -19.11 -3.40 -9.43
CA GLU A 1 -18.53 -3.34 -10.79
C GLU A 1 -17.73 -4.59 -11.18
N ALA A 2 -16.80 -5.09 -10.36
CA ALA A 2 -15.91 -6.19 -10.73
C ALA A 2 -16.57 -7.46 -11.34
N PRO A 3 -17.78 -7.91 -10.90
CA PRO A 3 -18.45 -9.07 -11.52
C PRO A 3 -18.82 -8.91 -12.99
N LEU A 4 -18.76 -7.70 -13.55
CA LEU A 4 -19.01 -7.43 -14.97
C LEU A 4 -17.80 -7.75 -15.87
N CYS A 5 -16.65 -8.14 -15.30
CA CYS A 5 -15.43 -8.44 -16.04
C CYS A 5 -15.68 -9.48 -17.13
N ARG A 6 -15.21 -9.19 -18.35
CA ARG A 6 -15.39 -10.05 -19.54
C ARG A 6 -14.17 -10.90 -19.87
N ASN A 7 -13.14 -10.89 -19.02
CA ASN A 7 -11.88 -11.62 -19.25
C ASN A 7 -11.23 -11.33 -20.62
N CYS A 8 -11.39 -10.11 -21.17
CA CYS A 8 -10.95 -9.76 -22.52
C CYS A 8 -9.45 -9.39 -22.65
N ASN A 9 -8.69 -9.38 -21.54
CA ASN A 9 -7.26 -9.12 -21.46
C ASN A 9 -6.75 -7.70 -21.83
N ALA A 10 -7.60 -6.80 -22.32
CA ALA A 10 -7.19 -5.45 -22.73
C ALA A 10 -6.48 -4.64 -21.62
N CYS A 11 -6.93 -4.75 -20.37
CA CYS A 11 -6.33 -4.07 -19.23
C CYS A 11 -4.95 -4.61 -18.85
N THR A 12 -4.68 -5.90 -19.07
CA THR A 12 -3.38 -6.53 -18.84
C THR A 12 -2.37 -6.04 -19.87
N GLU A 13 -2.74 -6.02 -21.16
CA GLU A 13 -1.87 -5.50 -22.23
C GLU A 13 -1.57 -4.00 -22.06
N ALA A 14 -2.52 -3.23 -21.53
CA ALA A 14 -2.33 -1.81 -21.28
C ALA A 14 -1.45 -1.51 -20.04
N CYS A 15 -1.15 -2.51 -19.20
CA CYS A 15 -0.45 -2.28 -17.94
C CYS A 15 1.07 -2.11 -18.18
N PRO A 16 1.66 -0.93 -17.90
CA PRO A 16 3.11 -0.73 -18.09
C PRO A 16 3.93 -1.52 -17.07
N GLN A 17 3.34 -1.94 -15.96
CA GLN A 17 3.96 -2.74 -14.91
C GLN A 17 3.83 -4.25 -15.17
N LYS A 18 3.26 -4.65 -16.32
CA LYS A 18 3.08 -6.07 -16.72
C LYS A 18 2.29 -6.90 -15.69
N ILE A 19 1.39 -6.27 -14.95
CA ILE A 19 0.47 -6.94 -14.02
C ILE A 19 -0.61 -7.65 -14.84
N ASP A 20 -0.96 -8.90 -14.48
CA ASP A 20 -2.17 -9.54 -15.01
C ASP A 20 -3.42 -8.92 -14.34
N VAL A 21 -3.78 -7.72 -14.82
CA VAL A 21 -4.89 -6.92 -14.29
C VAL A 21 -6.22 -7.67 -14.44
N ARG A 22 -6.39 -8.40 -15.56
CA ARG A 22 -7.57 -9.23 -15.83
C ARG A 22 -7.77 -10.28 -14.74
N GLU A 23 -6.73 -11.08 -14.47
CA GLU A 23 -6.77 -12.12 -13.43
C GLU A 23 -6.99 -11.50 -12.04
N GLY A 24 -6.36 -10.36 -11.80
CA GLY A 24 -6.56 -9.52 -10.63
C GLY A 24 -8.03 -9.19 -10.34
N VAL A 25 -8.72 -8.61 -11.32
CA VAL A 25 -10.15 -8.28 -11.21
C VAL A 25 -10.98 -9.54 -10.99
N TRP A 26 -10.66 -10.65 -11.66
CA TRP A 26 -11.37 -11.90 -11.52
C TRP A 26 -11.25 -12.48 -10.10
N LYS A 27 -10.04 -12.50 -9.53
CA LYS A 27 -9.79 -12.90 -8.14
C LYS A 27 -10.51 -12.01 -7.14
N ALA A 28 -10.58 -10.71 -7.40
CA ALA A 28 -11.34 -9.76 -6.57
C ALA A 28 -12.84 -10.11 -6.51
N VAL A 29 -13.44 -10.61 -7.59
CA VAL A 29 -14.85 -11.06 -7.62
C VAL A 29 -15.11 -12.20 -6.63
N PHE A 30 -14.15 -13.10 -6.45
CA PHE A 30 -14.27 -14.23 -5.52
C PHE A 30 -13.75 -13.94 -4.11
N GLY A 31 -13.34 -12.71 -3.82
CA GLY A 31 -12.87 -12.33 -2.50
C GLY A 31 -11.44 -12.80 -2.18
N ASP A 32 -10.64 -13.20 -3.17
CA ASP A 32 -9.23 -13.57 -2.99
C ASP A 32 -8.36 -12.31 -2.81
N PHE A 33 -8.56 -11.63 -1.68
CA PHE A 33 -7.95 -10.33 -1.42
C PHE A 33 -6.44 -10.40 -1.23
N LYS A 34 -5.96 -11.50 -0.67
CA LYS A 34 -4.53 -11.75 -0.48
C LYS A 34 -3.81 -11.79 -1.83
N SER A 35 -4.23 -12.66 -2.75
CA SER A 35 -3.55 -12.77 -4.04
C SER A 35 -3.67 -11.50 -4.87
N VAL A 36 -4.83 -10.82 -4.85
CA VAL A 36 -4.96 -9.52 -5.53
C VAL A 36 -4.01 -8.49 -4.93
N SER A 37 -3.90 -8.40 -3.61
CA SER A 37 -2.98 -7.47 -2.97
C SER A 37 -1.53 -7.74 -3.37
N GLU A 38 -1.12 -9.02 -3.41
CA GLU A 38 0.22 -9.43 -3.82
C GLU A 38 0.49 -9.15 -5.31
N MET A 39 -0.46 -9.43 -6.20
CA MET A 39 -0.34 -9.20 -7.64
C MET A 39 -0.21 -7.71 -8.00
N PHE A 40 -0.82 -6.82 -7.23
CA PHE A 40 -0.82 -5.37 -7.50
C PHE A 40 0.19 -4.60 -6.66
N MET A 41 1.15 -5.27 -6.00
CA MET A 41 2.19 -4.57 -5.22
C MET A 41 2.98 -3.55 -6.06
N ASP A 42 3.23 -3.86 -7.33
CA ASP A 42 3.95 -2.96 -8.25
C ASP A 42 3.02 -1.96 -8.96
N CYS A 43 1.73 -1.92 -8.60
CA CYS A 43 0.77 -1.01 -9.22
C CYS A 43 1.08 0.45 -8.85
N VAL A 44 1.52 1.24 -9.84
CA VAL A 44 1.79 2.68 -9.68
C VAL A 44 0.53 3.57 -9.84
N MET A 45 -0.65 2.98 -9.84
CA MET A 45 -1.94 3.68 -9.95
C MET A 45 -2.08 4.62 -11.16
N CYS A 46 -1.44 4.30 -12.29
CA CYS A 46 -1.48 5.13 -13.50
C CYS A 46 -2.84 5.19 -14.20
N GLY A 47 -3.75 4.23 -13.92
CA GLY A 47 -5.11 4.21 -14.45
C GLY A 47 -5.26 3.81 -15.93
N MET A 48 -4.19 3.38 -16.61
CA MET A 48 -4.23 2.99 -18.03
C MET A 48 -5.16 1.80 -18.33
N CYS A 49 -5.46 0.97 -17.33
CA CYS A 49 -6.39 -0.16 -17.45
C CYS A 49 -7.87 0.25 -17.52
N THR A 50 -8.23 1.44 -17.06
CA THR A 50 -9.61 1.95 -17.03
C THR A 50 -10.16 2.30 -18.42
N PRO A 51 -9.50 3.15 -19.24
CA PRO A 51 -10.04 3.55 -20.54
C PRO A 51 -10.12 2.40 -21.56
N VAL A 52 -9.39 1.30 -21.35
CA VAL A 52 -9.43 0.11 -22.22
C VAL A 52 -10.46 -0.94 -21.78
N CYS A 53 -11.14 -0.72 -20.64
CA CYS A 53 -12.10 -1.67 -20.11
C CYS A 53 -13.45 -1.57 -20.82
N ILE A 54 -13.79 -2.59 -21.61
CA ILE A 54 -15.09 -2.68 -22.32
C ILE A 54 -16.31 -2.88 -21.39
N ALA A 55 -16.09 -3.03 -20.09
CA ALA A 55 -17.12 -3.23 -19.07
C ALA A 55 -17.23 -2.05 -18.11
N ASP A 56 -16.57 -0.91 -18.42
CA ASP A 56 -16.54 0.31 -17.61
C ASP A 56 -16.14 0.08 -16.14
N ILE A 57 -15.23 -0.87 -15.91
CA ILE A 57 -14.61 -1.10 -14.61
C ILE A 57 -13.41 -0.16 -14.50
N ALA A 58 -13.07 0.27 -13.28
CA ALA A 58 -11.79 0.91 -12.97
C ALA A 58 -10.87 -0.10 -12.24
N PRO A 59 -10.13 -0.98 -12.95
CA PRO A 59 -9.43 -2.10 -12.32
C PRO A 59 -8.40 -1.70 -11.26
N ASN A 60 -7.73 -0.55 -11.47
CA ASN A 60 -6.79 0.00 -10.50
C ASN A 60 -7.48 0.38 -9.18
N LEU A 61 -8.72 0.87 -9.21
CA LEU A 61 -9.47 1.21 -8.00
C LEU A 61 -10.02 -0.04 -7.31
N VAL A 62 -10.42 -1.06 -8.07
CA VAL A 62 -10.77 -2.39 -7.53
C VAL A 62 -9.58 -2.96 -6.77
N ALA A 63 -8.39 -3.00 -7.38
CA ALA A 63 -7.18 -3.49 -6.74
C ALA A 63 -6.82 -2.67 -5.49
N LEU A 64 -6.88 -1.33 -5.56
CA LEU A 64 -6.62 -0.45 -4.41
C LEU A 64 -7.56 -0.75 -3.23
N TYR A 65 -8.85 -0.89 -3.49
CA TYR A 65 -9.82 -1.25 -2.47
C TYR A 65 -9.46 -2.60 -1.83
N VAL A 66 -9.17 -3.61 -2.66
CA VAL A 66 -8.82 -4.95 -2.19
C VAL A 66 -7.54 -4.94 -1.36
N SER A 67 -6.47 -4.27 -1.80
CA SER A 67 -5.22 -4.14 -1.03
C SER A 67 -5.43 -3.44 0.31
N ARG A 68 -6.28 -2.41 0.36
CA ARG A 68 -6.64 -1.74 1.62
C ARG A 68 -7.42 -2.64 2.55
N ALA A 69 -8.40 -3.38 2.02
CA ALA A 69 -9.17 -4.34 2.80
C ALA A 69 -8.28 -5.46 3.35
N GLN A 70 -7.38 -6.01 2.52
CA GLN A 70 -6.36 -6.99 2.92
C GLN A 70 -5.52 -6.47 4.08
N GLY A 71 -4.91 -5.29 3.93
CA GLY A 71 -4.06 -4.69 4.97
C GLY A 71 -4.80 -4.33 6.26
N ALA A 72 -6.04 -3.84 6.17
CA ALA A 72 -6.79 -3.38 7.33
C ALA A 72 -7.43 -4.53 8.15
N HIS A 73 -7.82 -5.62 7.49
CA HIS A 73 -8.66 -6.65 8.11
C HIS A 73 -8.07 -8.06 8.12
N PHE A 74 -7.14 -8.38 7.22
CA PHE A 74 -6.69 -9.75 7.01
C PHE A 74 -5.19 -9.96 7.22
N SER A 75 -4.39 -8.89 7.19
CA SER A 75 -2.96 -8.96 7.48
C SER A 75 -2.68 -8.92 8.97
N GLU A 76 -1.75 -9.76 9.43
CA GLU A 76 -1.23 -9.65 10.80
C GLU A 76 -0.51 -8.32 10.99
N LYS A 77 -0.73 -7.68 12.14
CA LYS A 77 -0.04 -6.45 12.48
C LYS A 77 1.43 -6.76 12.79
N PRO A 78 2.40 -6.00 12.28
CA PRO A 78 3.80 -6.21 12.61
C PRO A 78 4.04 -6.04 14.11
N VAL A 79 4.61 -7.06 14.76
CA VAL A 79 4.91 -7.03 16.21
C VAL A 79 5.80 -5.82 16.58
N GLY A 80 6.74 -5.45 15.70
CA GLY A 80 7.59 -4.29 15.92
C GLY A 80 6.83 -2.97 16.00
N LEU A 81 5.70 -2.83 15.30
CA LEU A 81 4.84 -1.64 15.38
C LEU A 81 4.17 -1.56 16.75
N ASP A 82 3.59 -2.66 17.22
CA ASP A 82 2.92 -2.71 18.54
C ASP A 82 3.93 -2.44 19.67
N THR A 83 5.12 -3.03 19.60
CA THR A 83 6.23 -2.74 20.52
C THR A 83 6.57 -1.25 20.50
N ARG A 84 6.79 -0.66 19.31
CA ARG A 84 7.18 0.76 19.20
C ARG A 84 6.09 1.70 19.72
N ILE A 85 4.81 1.41 19.46
CA ILE A 85 3.68 2.19 19.99
C ILE A 85 3.71 2.16 21.52
N LYS A 86 3.92 0.98 22.11
CA LYS A 86 4.02 0.84 23.57
C LYS A 86 5.20 1.60 24.14
N GLU A 87 6.39 1.50 23.55
CA GLU A 87 7.57 2.25 23.98
C GLU A 87 7.34 3.78 23.96
N ILE A 88 6.61 4.28 22.96
CA ILE A 88 6.21 5.69 22.87
C ILE A 88 5.23 6.05 23.99
N GLN A 89 4.20 5.22 24.22
CA GLN A 89 3.20 5.42 25.29
C GLN A 89 3.81 5.38 26.68
N ASP A 90 4.79 4.50 26.90
CA ASP A 90 5.52 4.34 28.15
C ASP A 90 6.56 5.48 28.37
N GLY A 91 6.70 6.41 27.41
CA GLY A 91 7.55 7.59 27.53
C GLY A 91 9.05 7.30 27.38
N ILE A 92 9.44 6.14 26.84
CA ILE A 92 10.84 5.72 26.71
C ILE A 92 11.68 6.76 25.94
N TYR A 93 11.07 7.45 24.98
CA TYR A 93 11.73 8.44 24.14
C TYR A 93 11.51 9.91 24.57
N THR A 94 10.82 10.16 25.69
CA THR A 94 10.43 11.53 26.08
C THR A 94 11.63 12.45 26.30
N ASP A 95 12.67 11.98 26.99
CA ASP A 95 13.85 12.79 27.29
C ASP A 95 14.70 13.07 26.05
N GLU A 96 14.90 12.05 25.21
CA GLU A 96 15.60 12.18 23.94
C GLU A 96 14.86 13.15 23.01
N TRP A 97 13.54 13.02 22.91
CA TRP A 97 12.69 13.92 22.13
C TRP A 97 12.75 15.36 22.65
N ALA A 98 12.68 15.57 23.96
CA ALA A 98 12.80 16.89 24.58
C ALA A 98 14.18 17.53 24.34
N LYS A 99 15.25 16.72 24.30
CA LYS A 99 16.59 17.17 23.96
C LYS A 99 16.66 17.62 22.50
N ILE A 100 16.17 16.80 21.57
CA ILE A 100 16.18 17.12 20.13
C ILE A 100 15.37 18.39 19.84
N LEU A 101 14.18 18.53 20.43
CA LEU A 101 13.32 19.70 20.23
C LEU A 101 13.89 21.03 20.77
N LYS A 102 14.85 20.97 21.69
CA LYS A 102 15.53 22.17 22.23
C LYS A 102 16.75 22.59 21.41
N MET A 103 17.24 21.74 20.51
CA MET A 103 18.42 22.05 19.70
C MET A 103 18.12 23.16 18.69
N ASN A 104 19.10 24.03 18.47
CA ASN A 104 19.10 24.92 17.32
C ASN A 104 19.56 24.19 16.05
N GLU A 105 19.43 24.83 14.88
CA GLU A 105 19.78 24.22 13.59
C GLU A 105 21.21 23.68 13.52
N LYS A 106 22.20 24.37 14.12
CA LYS A 106 23.60 23.93 14.11
C LYS A 106 23.80 22.68 14.97
N GLU A 107 23.20 22.66 16.15
CA GLU A 107 23.24 21.53 17.07
C GLU A 107 22.55 20.31 16.48
N LEU A 108 21.38 20.50 15.86
CA LEU A 108 20.63 19.43 15.21
C LEU A 108 21.40 18.84 14.02
N ALA A 109 21.98 19.69 13.16
CA ALA A 109 22.79 19.24 12.04
C ALA A 109 24.01 18.41 12.48
N ALA A 110 24.68 18.83 13.56
CA ALA A 110 25.78 18.09 14.16
C ALA A 110 25.31 16.75 14.74
N HIS A 111 24.17 16.72 15.44
CA HIS A 111 23.60 15.49 15.99
C HIS A 111 23.24 14.49 14.88
N CYS A 112 22.52 14.91 13.83
CA CYS A 112 22.17 14.04 12.71
C CYS A 112 23.38 13.45 11.98
N ALA A 113 24.51 14.16 11.94
CA ALA A 113 25.75 13.63 11.36
C ALA A 113 26.35 12.44 12.15
N THR A 114 25.98 12.29 13.43
CA THR A 114 26.48 11.21 14.31
C THR A 114 25.58 9.97 14.33
N VAL A 115 24.31 10.09 13.93
CA VAL A 115 23.30 9.00 13.97
C VAL A 115 23.29 8.20 12.65
N LYS A 116 24.41 8.16 11.94
CA LYS A 116 24.53 7.49 10.64
C LYS A 116 24.69 5.98 10.77
#